data_AF-A0A560GQN9-F1
#
_entry.id   AF-A0A560GQN9-F1
#
_cell.length_a   1.000
_cell.length_b   1.000
_cell.length_c   1.000
_cell.angle_alpha   90.00
_cell.angle_beta   90.00
_cell.angle_gamma   90.00
#
_symmetry.space_group_name_H-M   'P 1'
#
loop_
_entity.id
_entity.type
_entity.pdbx_description
1 polymer ?
#
loop_
_entity_poly.entity_id
_entity_poly.type
_entity_poly.pdbx_seq_one_letter_code
_entity_poly.pdbx_strand_id
1 'polypeptide(L)'
;MSFSLLTLKRLCIFSHARPVYDEQFHQGVNIIRGDNGSGKSTIADFIFYVLGGEFDEWKDKASLCTEVRAEVATTSGPLTLRRLIGTKQEPITVFFGPMAGAINSPIEGWERYPIRRNTDKQLGFSQVLFRACGIPEAPTIEGGNVTAHQILRLLYSDQRTPALGCCRLG
;
A
#
# COMPACT_ATOMS: atom_id res chain seq x y z
N MET A 1 -7.17 -0.21 25.77
CA MET A 1 -7.70 0.01 24.40
C MET A 1 -6.54 -0.13 23.45
N SER A 2 -6.53 -1.13 22.57
CA SER A 2 -5.49 -1.25 21.55
C SER A 2 -5.88 -0.35 20.39
N PHE A 3 -5.10 0.70 20.12
CA PHE A 3 -5.31 1.55 18.95
C PHE A 3 -4.56 0.93 17.78
N SER A 4 -5.28 0.67 16.68
CA SER A 4 -4.65 0.22 15.45
C SER A 4 -4.02 1.41 14.75
N LEU A 5 -2.72 1.31 14.45
CA LEU A 5 -1.96 2.37 13.79
C LEU A 5 -1.34 1.85 12.51
N LEU A 6 -1.52 2.60 11.42
CA LEU A 6 -0.79 2.45 10.17
C LEU A 6 -0.41 3.86 9.69
N THR A 7 0.87 4.15 9.55
CA THR A 7 1.36 5.44 9.06
C THR A 7 2.41 5.22 7.99
N LEU A 8 2.21 5.78 6.81
CA LEU A 8 3.24 5.81 5.77
C LEU A 8 4.38 6.74 6.21
N LYS A 9 5.62 6.26 6.18
CA LYS A 9 6.83 7.01 6.56
C LYS A 9 7.68 7.40 5.38
N ARG A 10 7.73 6.56 4.35
CA ARG A 10 8.48 6.84 3.12
C ARG A 10 7.90 6.07 1.96
N LEU A 11 7.87 6.66 0.77
CA LEU A 11 7.52 5.99 -0.47
C LEU A 11 8.66 6.20 -1.47
N CYS A 12 9.18 5.11 -2.00
CA CYS A 12 10.18 5.15 -3.06
C CYS A 12 9.71 4.32 -4.25
N ILE A 13 9.76 4.91 -5.44
CA ILE A 13 9.36 4.28 -6.70
C ILE A 13 10.59 4.20 -7.58
N PHE A 14 10.83 3.03 -8.15
CA PHE A 14 11.95 2.74 -9.00
C PHE A 14 11.49 2.51 -10.44
N SER A 15 12.23 3.09 -11.37
CA SER A 15 12.22 2.67 -12.78
C SER A 15 13.56 2.01 -13.07
N HIS A 16 13.51 0.71 -13.35
CA HIS A 16 14.69 -0.15 -13.41
C HIS A 16 15.50 -0.07 -12.10
N ALA A 17 16.76 0.35 -12.19
CA ALA A 17 17.66 0.48 -11.04
C ALA A 17 17.70 1.90 -10.45
N ARG A 18 16.92 2.85 -10.99
CA ARG A 18 16.96 4.27 -10.56
C ARG A 18 15.71 4.64 -9.77
N PRO A 19 15.84 5.26 -8.59
CA PRO A 19 14.70 5.85 -7.90
C PRO A 19 14.21 7.06 -8.71
N VAL A 20 12.97 7.00 -9.18
CA VAL A 20 12.30 8.09 -9.90
C VAL A 20 11.46 8.97 -8.98
N TYR A 21 11.15 8.47 -7.80
CA TYR A 21 10.43 9.19 -6.75
C TYR A 21 10.89 8.65 -5.40
N ASP A 22 11.15 9.53 -4.44
CA ASP A 22 11.55 9.18 -3.10
C ASP A 22 11.13 10.29 -2.15
N GLU A 23 10.07 10.07 -1.39
CA GLU A 23 9.49 11.07 -0.50
C GLU A 23 9.26 10.51 0.90
N GLN A 24 9.54 11.33 1.90
CA GLN A 24 9.32 11.03 3.31
C GLN A 24 8.04 11.69 3.79
N PHE A 25 7.22 10.91 4.49
CA PHE A 25 5.95 11.34 5.05
C PHE A 25 6.09 11.51 6.56
N HIS A 26 5.52 12.60 7.06
CA HIS A 26 5.50 12.90 8.49
C HIS A 26 4.10 12.67 9.08
N GLN A 27 3.99 12.68 10.41
CA GLN A 27 2.68 12.68 11.06
C GLN A 27 1.96 14.02 10.81
N GLY A 28 0.64 13.96 10.63
CA GLY A 28 -0.18 15.11 10.27
C GLY A 28 -0.46 15.17 8.76
N VAL A 29 -0.70 16.38 8.25
CA VAL A 29 -1.12 16.59 6.86
C VAL A 29 0.11 16.71 5.96
N ASN A 30 0.22 15.79 4.99
CA ASN A 30 1.25 15.83 3.95
C ASN A 30 0.60 16.33 2.64
N ILE A 31 1.12 17.41 2.06
CA ILE A 31 0.56 18.02 0.84
C ILE A 31 1.43 17.69 -0.37
N ILE A 32 0.93 16.83 -1.26
CA ILE A 32 1.60 16.50 -2.52
C ILE A 32 1.19 17.54 -3.58
N ARG A 33 2.11 18.46 -3.89
CA ARG A 33 1.89 19.54 -4.89
C ARG A 33 2.42 19.14 -6.26
N GLY A 34 1.81 19.71 -7.31
CA GLY A 34 2.23 19.52 -8.71
C GLY A 34 1.15 19.99 -9.67
N ASP A 35 1.48 20.17 -10.94
CA ASP A 35 0.55 20.64 -11.96
C ASP A 35 -0.52 19.61 -12.33
N ASN A 36 -1.62 20.03 -12.94
CA ASN A 36 -2.63 19.09 -13.45
C ASN A 36 -1.98 18.21 -14.52
N GLY A 37 -2.00 16.89 -14.31
CA GLY A 37 -1.29 15.92 -15.16
C GLY A 37 0.16 15.61 -14.76
N SER A 38 0.66 16.15 -13.65
CA SER A 38 2.04 15.94 -13.18
C SER A 38 2.32 14.57 -12.55
N GLY A 39 1.29 13.74 -12.30
CA GLY A 39 1.44 12.42 -11.68
C GLY A 39 1.06 12.34 -10.19
N LYS A 40 0.42 13.38 -9.62
CA LYS A 40 -0.08 13.37 -8.23
C LYS A 40 -0.97 12.16 -7.92
N SER A 41 -1.96 11.91 -8.78
CA SER A 41 -2.85 10.74 -8.64
C SER A 41 -2.07 9.43 -8.74
N THR A 42 -1.00 9.39 -9.55
CA THR A 42 -0.13 8.23 -9.70
C THR A 42 0.60 7.90 -8.40
N ILE A 43 1.01 8.90 -7.61
CA ILE A 43 1.61 8.67 -6.28
C ILE A 43 0.60 8.01 -5.34
N ALA A 44 -0.65 8.49 -5.31
CA ALA A 44 -1.72 7.88 -4.53
C ALA A 44 -2.03 6.45 -5.00
N ASP A 45 -2.01 6.21 -6.32
CA ASP A 45 -2.17 4.88 -6.90
C ASP A 45 -1.04 3.95 -6.45
N PHE A 46 0.22 4.41 -6.41
CA PHE A 46 1.34 3.60 -5.91
C PHE A 46 1.22 3.26 -4.41
N ILE A 47 0.76 4.20 -3.59
CA ILE A 47 0.48 3.94 -2.16
C ILE A 47 -0.60 2.87 -2.03
N PHE A 48 -1.68 2.96 -2.81
CA PHE A 48 -2.73 1.94 -2.82
C PHE A 48 -2.18 0.57 -3.25
N TYR A 49 -1.35 0.53 -4.30
CA TYR A 49 -0.78 -0.71 -4.83
C TYR A 49 0.16 -1.41 -3.86
N VAL A 50 1.09 -0.69 -3.23
CA VAL A 50 2.06 -1.28 -2.30
C VAL A 50 1.39 -1.79 -1.01
N LEU A 51 0.25 -1.20 -0.63
CA LEU A 51 -0.59 -1.64 0.50
C LEU A 51 -1.52 -2.82 0.16
N GLY A 52 -1.38 -3.45 -1.01
CA GLY A 52 -2.17 -4.63 -1.39
C GLY A 52 -3.40 -4.33 -2.24
N GLY A 53 -3.50 -3.11 -2.77
CA GLY A 53 -4.49 -2.77 -3.79
C GLY A 53 -4.23 -3.49 -5.12
N GLU A 54 -5.30 -3.82 -5.84
CA GLU A 54 -5.22 -4.42 -7.18
C GLU A 54 -5.64 -3.34 -8.21
N PHE A 55 -4.86 -3.20 -9.28
CA PHE A 55 -5.17 -2.30 -10.40
C PHE A 55 -5.38 -3.10 -11.68
N ASP A 56 -6.40 -2.73 -12.44
CA ASP A 56 -6.71 -3.43 -13.67
C ASP A 56 -5.83 -3.01 -14.85
N GLU A 57 -5.53 -1.71 -14.95
CA GLU A 57 -4.66 -1.13 -15.96
C GLU A 57 -3.87 0.03 -15.32
N TRP A 58 -2.56 0.06 -15.56
CA TRP A 58 -1.71 1.18 -15.19
C TRP A 58 -1.75 2.25 -16.28
N LYS A 59 -1.69 3.53 -15.88
CA LYS A 59 -1.48 4.64 -16.83
C LYS A 59 -0.07 4.53 -17.43
N ASP A 60 0.11 4.98 -18.67
CA ASP A 60 1.36 4.84 -19.45
C ASP A 60 2.64 5.21 -18.68
N LYS A 61 2.60 6.29 -17.88
CA LYS A 61 3.77 6.73 -17.07
C LYS A 61 4.09 5.80 -15.91
N ALA A 62 3.08 5.16 -15.32
CA ALA A 62 3.25 4.21 -14.21
C ALA A 62 3.76 2.85 -14.71
N SER A 63 3.42 2.47 -15.94
CA SER A 63 3.89 1.24 -16.59
C SER A 63 5.41 1.22 -16.84
N LEU A 64 6.08 2.38 -16.82
CA LEU A 64 7.54 2.49 -16.93
C LEU A 64 8.28 2.23 -15.61
N CYS A 65 7.54 2.16 -14.50
CA CYS A 65 8.10 1.87 -13.19
C CYS A 65 8.18 0.35 -13.00
N THR A 66 9.23 -0.12 -12.33
CA THR A 66 9.50 -1.55 -12.14
C THR A 66 9.18 -2.02 -10.73
N GLU A 67 9.35 -1.14 -9.75
CA GLU A 67 9.21 -1.51 -8.35
C GLU A 67 8.75 -0.33 -7.48
N VAL A 68 7.93 -0.63 -6.48
CA VAL A 68 7.57 0.30 -5.42
C VAL A 68 7.97 -0.25 -4.06
N ARG A 69 8.54 0.61 -3.22
CA ARG A 69 8.87 0.35 -1.83
C ARG A 69 8.18 1.37 -0.93
N ALA A 70 7.61 0.92 0.16
CA ALA A 70 7.01 1.79 1.16
C ALA A 70 7.43 1.38 2.56
N GLU A 71 7.86 2.34 3.37
CA GLU A 71 8.02 2.16 4.80
C GLU A 71 6.73 2.57 5.50
N VAL A 72 6.17 1.68 6.30
CA VAL A 72 5.00 1.93 7.14
C VAL A 72 5.34 1.69 8.60
N ALA A 73 4.90 2.57 9.48
CA ALA A 73 4.93 2.37 10.91
C ALA A 73 3.59 1.75 11.35
N THR A 74 3.66 0.60 12.02
CA THR A 74 2.49 -0.05 12.63
C THR A 74 2.63 -0.11 14.14
N THR A 75 1.58 -0.58 14.82
CA THR A 75 1.60 -0.82 16.27
C THR A 75 2.70 -1.81 16.69
N SER A 76 3.04 -2.78 15.84
CA SER A 76 4.11 -3.76 16.10
C SER A 76 5.53 -3.27 15.77
N GLY A 77 5.69 -2.11 15.13
CA GLY A 77 6.99 -1.57 14.70
C GLY A 77 7.02 -1.13 13.23
N PRO A 78 8.20 -0.68 12.72
CA PRO A 78 8.36 -0.32 11.32
C PRO A 78 8.39 -1.56 10.42
N LEU A 79 7.73 -1.45 9.28
CA LEU A 79 7.64 -2.47 8.24
C LEU A 79 7.99 -1.84 6.89
N THR A 80 8.81 -2.53 6.12
CA THR A 80 9.11 -2.13 4.75
C THR A 80 8.42 -3.08 3.79
N LEU A 81 7.53 -2.53 2.98
CA LEU A 81 6.80 -3.21 1.93
C LEU A 81 7.52 -3.01 0.61
N ARG A 82 7.60 -4.07 -0.19
CA ARG A 82 8.16 -4.04 -1.54
C ARG A 82 7.26 -4.83 -2.47
N ARG A 83 6.93 -4.22 -3.60
CA ARG A 83 6.11 -4.85 -4.64
C ARG A 83 6.64 -4.51 -6.02
N LEU A 84 6.75 -5.52 -6.86
CA LEU A 84 7.08 -5.34 -8.28
C LEU A 84 5.86 -4.84 -9.03
N ILE A 85 6.06 -3.92 -9.96
CA ILE A 85 5.00 -3.39 -10.81
C ILE A 85 4.92 -4.29 -12.03
N GLY A 86 3.84 -5.06 -12.11
CA GLY A 86 3.63 -6.03 -13.17
C GLY A 86 2.19 -6.52 -13.15
N THR A 87 2.01 -7.81 -12.87
CA THR A 87 0.67 -8.39 -12.78
C THR A 87 -0.11 -7.93 -11.54
N LYS A 88 -1.44 -7.94 -11.62
CA LYS A 88 -2.33 -7.50 -10.52
C LYS A 88 -2.14 -8.31 -9.24
N GLN A 89 -1.70 -9.56 -9.39
CA GLN A 89 -1.52 -10.52 -8.32
C GLN A 89 -0.06 -10.68 -7.91
N GLU A 90 0.83 -9.76 -8.32
CA GLU A 90 2.21 -9.78 -7.86
C GLU A 90 2.23 -9.78 -6.32
N PRO A 91 2.88 -10.78 -5.70
CA PRO A 91 2.98 -10.89 -4.25
C PRO A 91 3.80 -9.74 -3.67
N ILE A 92 3.51 -9.42 -2.41
CA ILE A 92 4.21 -8.38 -1.67
C ILE A 92 5.30 -9.03 -0.84
N THR A 93 6.52 -8.51 -0.99
CA THR A 93 7.62 -8.84 -0.09
C THR A 93 7.64 -7.86 1.07
N VAL A 94 7.70 -8.38 2.28
CA VAL A 94 7.65 -7.64 3.53
C VAL A 94 8.97 -7.85 4.26
N PHE A 95 9.58 -6.76 4.70
CA PHE A 95 10.73 -6.75 5.58
C PHE A 95 10.30 -6.17 6.93
N PHE A 96 10.54 -6.91 7.99
CA PHE A 96 10.22 -6.49 9.37
C PHE A 96 11.32 -5.56 9.89
N GLY A 97 11.24 -4.29 9.48
CA GLY A 97 12.16 -3.24 9.91
C GLY A 97 12.07 -1.97 9.06
N PRO A 98 12.89 -0.96 9.39
CA PRO A 98 12.94 0.30 8.65
C PRO A 98 13.60 0.15 7.28
N MET A 99 13.31 1.06 6.36
CA MET A 99 13.80 1.00 4.98
C MET A 99 15.31 1.09 4.87
N ALA A 100 15.96 1.81 5.78
CA ALA A 100 17.43 1.85 5.86
C ALA A 100 18.04 0.47 6.12
N GLY A 101 17.39 -0.37 6.94
CA GLY A 101 17.77 -1.76 7.15
C GLY A 101 17.49 -2.59 5.90
N ALA A 102 16.32 -2.40 5.29
CA ALA A 102 15.90 -3.14 4.10
C ALA A 102 16.81 -2.94 2.88
N ILE A 103 17.42 -1.76 2.72
CA ILE A 103 18.37 -1.44 1.64
C ILE A 103 19.70 -2.19 1.81
N ASN A 104 20.16 -2.34 3.06
CA ASN A 104 21.45 -2.97 3.38
C ASN A 104 21.33 -4.48 3.64
N SER A 105 20.12 -4.98 3.88
CA SER A 105 19.87 -6.38 4.17
C SER A 105 19.99 -7.25 2.90
N PRO A 106 20.64 -8.43 2.99
CA PRO A 106 20.58 -9.43 1.94
C PRO A 106 19.15 -9.97 1.77
N ILE A 107 18.89 -10.60 0.61
CA ILE A 107 17.57 -11.10 0.17
C ILE A 107 16.87 -11.99 1.21
N GLU A 108 17.61 -12.69 2.07
CA GLU A 108 17.09 -13.59 3.10
C GLU A 108 16.20 -12.92 4.17
N GLY A 109 16.32 -11.60 4.37
CA GLY A 109 15.49 -10.88 5.35
C GLY A 109 14.06 -10.58 4.88
N TRP A 110 13.72 -10.89 3.63
CA TRP A 110 12.43 -10.53 3.03
C TRP A 110 11.50 -11.73 2.99
N GLU A 111 10.30 -11.57 3.55
CA GLU A 111 9.24 -12.58 3.50
C GLU A 111 8.24 -12.27 2.40
N ARG A 112 7.88 -13.27 1.59
CA ARG A 112 7.00 -13.09 0.42
C ARG A 112 5.59 -13.56 0.73
N TYR A 113 4.62 -12.66 0.56
CA TYR A 113 3.21 -12.91 0.86
C TYR A 113 2.33 -12.73 -0.38
N PRO A 114 1.48 -13.72 -0.73
CA PRO A 114 0.55 -13.59 -1.83
C PRO A 114 -0.60 -12.62 -1.50
N ILE A 115 -1.10 -11.93 -2.54
CA ILE A 115 -2.25 -11.02 -2.43
C ILE A 115 -3.55 -11.81 -2.23
N ARG A 116 -3.78 -12.82 -3.07
CA ARG A 116 -4.91 -13.76 -2.97
C ARG A 116 -4.42 -15.08 -2.40
N ARG A 117 -5.20 -15.67 -1.50
CA ARG A 117 -4.91 -17.02 -0.99
C ARG A 117 -5.23 -18.02 -2.09
N ASN A 118 -4.24 -18.82 -2.48
CA ASN A 118 -4.47 -19.99 -3.35
C ASN A 118 -4.72 -21.27 -2.53
N THR A 119 -4.41 -21.29 -1.23
CA THR A 119 -4.53 -22.47 -0.37
C THR A 119 -4.74 -22.05 1.09
N ASP A 120 -5.51 -22.83 1.86
CA ASP A 120 -5.85 -22.56 3.27
C ASP A 120 -4.65 -22.42 4.22
N LYS A 121 -3.48 -22.93 3.84
CA LYS A 121 -2.27 -22.95 4.69
C LYS A 121 -1.39 -21.70 4.57
N GLN A 122 -1.58 -20.84 3.57
CA GLN A 122 -0.73 -19.67 3.35
C GLN A 122 -1.37 -18.40 3.93
N LEU A 123 -0.61 -17.70 4.79
CA LEU A 123 -0.98 -16.37 5.30
C LEU A 123 -1.02 -15.38 4.13
N GLY A 124 -2.16 -14.70 3.98
CA GLY A 124 -2.29 -13.64 2.98
C GLY A 124 -1.65 -12.34 3.46
N PHE A 125 -1.19 -11.50 2.53
CA PHE A 125 -0.61 -10.18 2.88
C PHE A 125 -1.53 -9.34 3.79
N SER A 126 -2.85 -9.36 3.52
CA SER A 126 -3.82 -8.62 4.34
C SER A 126 -3.81 -9.03 5.81
N GLN A 127 -3.62 -10.33 6.10
CA GLN A 127 -3.55 -10.82 7.48
C GLN A 127 -2.28 -10.34 8.17
N VAL A 128 -1.14 -10.41 7.48
CA VAL A 128 0.14 -9.94 8.02
C VAL A 128 0.06 -8.46 8.36
N LEU A 129 -0.49 -7.65 7.44
CA LEU A 129 -0.67 -6.22 7.65
C LEU A 129 -1.62 -5.93 8.83
N PHE A 130 -2.76 -6.62 8.93
CA PHE A 130 -3.70 -6.40 10.03
C PHE A 130 -3.15 -6.81 11.39
N ARG A 131 -2.45 -7.94 11.45
CA ARG A 131 -1.73 -8.37 12.67
C ARG A 131 -0.69 -7.34 13.08
N ALA A 132 0.09 -6.82 12.12
CA ALA A 132 1.06 -5.78 12.38
C ALA A 132 0.42 -4.46 12.87
N CYS A 133 -0.74 -4.10 12.32
CA CYS A 133 -1.53 -2.95 12.76
C CYS A 133 -2.24 -3.18 14.11
N GLY A 134 -2.18 -4.39 14.69
CA GLY A 134 -2.93 -4.73 15.90
C GLY A 134 -4.44 -4.75 15.71
N ILE A 135 -4.92 -4.97 14.48
CA ILE A 135 -6.35 -5.15 14.18
C ILE A 135 -6.69 -6.61 14.47
N PRO A 136 -7.64 -6.90 15.39
CA PRO A 136 -8.06 -8.27 15.65
C PRO A 136 -8.72 -8.85 14.39
N GLU A 137 -8.27 -10.04 13.97
CA GLU A 137 -8.91 -10.77 12.88
C GLU A 137 -10.34 -11.10 13.32
N ALA A 138 -11.34 -10.58 12.61
CA ALA A 138 -12.72 -11.01 12.77
C ALA A 138 -12.93 -12.19 11.81
N PRO A 139 -12.92 -13.46 12.28
CA PRO A 139 -13.36 -14.57 11.46
C PRO A 139 -14.85 -14.37 11.19
N THR A 140 -15.19 -14.01 9.97
CA THR A 140 -16.60 -13.99 9.54
C THR A 140 -17.09 -15.44 9.55
N ILE A 141 -18.28 -15.67 10.10
CA ILE A 141 -18.88 -17.00 10.32
C ILE A 141 -19.00 -17.81 9.00
N GLU A 142 -18.92 -17.15 7.84
CA GLU A 142 -18.95 -17.75 6.50
C GLU A 142 -17.57 -17.86 5.80
N GLY A 143 -16.44 -17.69 6.50
CA GLY A 143 -15.09 -17.89 5.93
C GLY A 143 -14.58 -16.78 5.01
N GLY A 144 -15.38 -15.76 4.72
CA GLY A 144 -14.96 -14.58 3.95
C GLY A 144 -14.15 -13.62 4.81
N ASN A 145 -12.83 -13.56 4.65
CA ASN A 145 -11.99 -12.60 5.36
C ASN A 145 -12.04 -11.22 4.71
N VAL A 146 -12.10 -10.15 5.52
CA VAL A 146 -11.93 -8.77 5.01
C VAL A 146 -10.53 -8.63 4.42
N THR A 147 -10.42 -8.11 3.19
CA THR A 147 -9.12 -7.91 2.53
C THR A 147 -8.64 -6.47 2.67
N ALA A 148 -7.32 -6.26 2.63
CA ALA A 148 -6.74 -4.92 2.58
C ALA A 148 -7.31 -4.12 1.40
N HIS A 149 -7.57 -4.79 0.27
CA HIS A 149 -8.24 -4.18 -0.88
C HIS A 149 -9.62 -3.59 -0.54
N GLN A 150 -10.44 -4.29 0.27
CA GLN A 150 -11.76 -3.78 0.66
C GLN A 150 -11.67 -2.56 1.58
N ILE A 151 -10.75 -2.56 2.55
CA ILE A 151 -10.54 -1.40 3.44
C ILE A 151 -9.97 -0.22 2.65
N LEU A 152 -8.98 -0.47 1.79
CA LEU A 152 -8.40 0.56 0.94
C LEU A 152 -9.42 1.11 -0.05
N ARG A 153 -10.37 0.30 -0.54
CA ARG A 153 -11.49 0.80 -1.34
C ARG A 153 -12.39 1.76 -0.57
N LEU A 154 -12.64 1.55 0.73
CA LEU A 154 -13.38 2.51 1.54
C LEU A 154 -12.59 3.84 1.68
N LEU A 155 -11.28 3.76 1.95
CA LEU A 155 -10.40 4.92 2.07
C LEU A 155 -10.21 5.68 0.74
N TYR A 156 -10.17 4.96 -0.38
CA TYR A 156 -9.91 5.51 -1.72
C TYR A 156 -11.21 5.91 -2.44
N SER A 157 -12.34 5.24 -2.19
CA SER A 157 -13.65 5.60 -2.75
C SER A 157 -14.07 7.01 -2.36
N ASP A 158 -13.66 7.48 -1.17
CA ASP A 158 -13.92 8.83 -0.72
C ASP A 158 -13.16 9.91 -1.54
N GLN A 159 -12.08 9.53 -2.23
CA GLN A 159 -11.38 10.42 -3.18
C GLN A 159 -12.07 10.52 -4.55
N ARG A 160 -13.01 9.60 -4.83
CA ARG A 160 -13.72 9.48 -6.11
C ARG A 160 -15.17 9.95 -6.05
N THR A 161 -15.60 10.60 -4.98
CA THR A 161 -16.89 11.30 -4.99
C THR A 161 -16.74 12.50 -5.93
N PRO A 162 -17.42 12.55 -7.10
CA PRO A 162 -17.62 13.82 -7.74
C PRO A 162 -18.42 14.67 -6.76
N ALA A 163 -18.18 15.98 -6.68
CA ALA A 163 -19.12 16.90 -6.06
C ALA A 163 -20.42 16.92 -6.89
N LEU A 164 -21.21 15.85 -6.82
CA LEU A 164 -22.53 15.74 -7.41
C LEU A 164 -23.49 16.51 -6.50
N GLY A 165 -23.53 17.82 -6.75
CA GLY A 165 -24.73 18.65 -6.64
C GLY A 165 -25.49 18.61 -5.32
N CYS A 166 -24.90 19.09 -4.23
CA CYS A 166 -25.66 19.56 -3.07
C CYS A 166 -25.45 21.07 -2.88
N CYS A 167 -25.90 21.85 -3.87
CA CYS A 167 -26.18 23.28 -3.78
C CYS A 167 -26.91 23.72 -5.06
N ARG A 168 -28.22 23.44 -5.14
CA ARG A 168 -29.16 24.34 -5.82
C ARG A 168 -30.03 24.93 -4.74
N LEU A 169 -29.61 26.10 -4.24
CA LEU A 169 -30.51 27.11 -3.71
C LEU A 169 -30.81 28.04 -4.88
N GLY A 170 -32.09 28.21 -5.19
CA GLY A 170 -32.63 28.96 -6.32
C GLY A 170 -33.97 28.40 -6.72
#